data_AF-A0A954HVC2-F1
#
_entry.id   AF-A0A954HVC2-F1
#
_cell.length_a   1.000
_cell.length_b   1.000
_cell.length_c   1.000
_cell.angle_alpha   90.00
_cell.angle_beta   90.00
_cell.angle_gamma   90.00
#
_symmetry.space_group_name_H-M   'P 1'
#
loop_
_entity.id
_entity.type
_entity.pdbx_description
1 polymer ?
#
loop_
_entity_poly.entity_id
_entity_poly.type
_entity_poly.pdbx_seq_one_letter_code
_entity_poly.pdbx_strand_id
1 'polypeptide(L)'
;GLTTEQESEVVAVLDGAGKDAEFDKLDPYHRSDDPGWKSLKTQLAAHLKQKPAQPATKARAFAERTKDRRNTFVHIRGVYNRRGEQVRPSTPEILPSLISGNSEPTRLDLARWLFHEDNPLTARVAVNRIWQHLFGDGLVSTPNDFGNKGARPTYPRLLDWLATEYRRLGWSRKELIRLIVGSSTYRMSSATRSVPSQQHLGTQLLWRQNSYRVPAETVRDLHLTAAGLLDRTIGRRGIRPPLPDFVTEVGRSVNWPESQGSERNRRGMYIFFKRTVPYPMLITFDAPDTTVSCSRRERTNTPLQALTLLNDPVFFECAQHLAETAWQQSGQRPEQAIEVIVRRCLGRPPNESEMTALSGAYADLKRLSETTDGDSDHTALTAVARIVLNLDEFITRD
;
A
#
# COMPACT_ATOMS: atom_id res chain seq x y z
N GLY A 1 -50.25 10.54 -13.28
CA GLY A 1 -49.01 10.34 -14.05
C GLY A 1 -49.41 9.70 -15.36
N LEU A 2 -48.77 10.09 -16.46
CA LEU A 2 -49.09 9.63 -17.82
C LEU A 2 -49.11 8.10 -17.90
N THR A 3 -49.91 7.55 -18.83
CA THR A 3 -49.90 6.11 -19.11
C THR A 3 -48.61 5.73 -19.85
N THR A 4 -48.25 4.46 -19.81
CA THR A 4 -47.00 3.94 -20.41
C THR A 4 -46.94 4.18 -21.93
N GLU A 5 -48.09 4.20 -22.60
CA GLU A 5 -48.23 4.56 -24.02
C GLU A 5 -47.94 6.04 -24.26
N GLN A 6 -48.41 6.92 -23.38
CA GLN A 6 -48.14 8.36 -23.48
C GLN A 6 -46.66 8.69 -23.21
N GLU A 7 -46.00 7.96 -22.31
CA GLU A 7 -44.55 8.13 -22.08
C GLU A 7 -43.72 7.73 -23.30
N SER A 8 -44.12 6.65 -23.99
CA SER A 8 -43.40 6.17 -25.17
C SER A 8 -43.62 7.05 -26.40
N GLU A 9 -44.81 7.62 -26.55
CA GLU A 9 -45.11 8.61 -27.60
C GLU A 9 -44.31 9.91 -27.42
N VAL A 10 -44.16 10.39 -26.18
CA VAL A 10 -43.36 11.58 -25.86
C VAL A 10 -41.87 11.35 -26.13
N VAL A 11 -41.33 10.17 -25.79
CA VAL A 11 -39.92 9.84 -26.05
C VAL A 11 -39.64 9.75 -27.55
N ALA A 12 -40.55 9.18 -28.34
CA ALA A 12 -40.40 9.10 -29.79
C ALA A 12 -40.39 10.48 -30.47
N VAL A 13 -41.22 11.42 -29.97
CA VAL A 13 -41.23 12.81 -30.45
C VAL A 13 -39.94 13.56 -30.07
N LEU A 14 -39.42 13.33 -28.86
CA LEU A 14 -38.18 13.96 -28.39
C LEU A 14 -36.91 13.42 -29.08
N ASP A 15 -36.89 12.15 -29.48
CA ASP A 15 -35.79 11.56 -30.24
C ASP A 15 -35.79 11.98 -31.71
N GLY A 16 -36.97 12.27 -32.29
CA GLY A 16 -37.11 12.78 -33.66
C GLY A 16 -36.76 14.26 -33.82
N ALA A 17 -36.95 15.05 -32.75
CA ALA A 17 -36.48 16.43 -32.67
C ALA A 17 -35.01 16.41 -32.24
N GLY A 18 -34.08 16.48 -33.21
CA GLY A 18 -32.66 16.66 -32.90
C GLY A 18 -32.44 17.77 -31.86
N LYS A 19 -31.37 17.68 -31.06
CA LYS A 19 -30.98 18.68 -30.05
C LYS A 19 -30.63 20.02 -30.72
N ASP A 20 -31.64 20.68 -31.23
CA ASP A 20 -31.54 21.96 -31.90
C ASP A 20 -31.58 23.07 -30.87
N ALA A 21 -30.86 24.14 -31.19
CA ALA A 21 -30.67 25.36 -30.42
C ALA A 21 -31.97 26.12 -30.06
N GLU A 22 -33.15 25.53 -30.28
CA GLU A 22 -34.45 26.04 -29.84
C GLU A 22 -34.79 25.68 -28.40
N PHE A 23 -34.22 24.61 -27.82
CA PHE A 23 -34.45 24.30 -26.39
C PHE A 23 -33.94 25.41 -25.46
N ASP A 24 -32.81 26.05 -25.79
CA ASP A 24 -32.30 27.22 -25.06
C ASP A 24 -33.21 28.45 -25.20
N LYS A 25 -34.02 28.53 -26.25
CA LYS A 25 -35.01 29.60 -26.46
C LYS A 25 -36.33 29.33 -25.74
N LEU A 26 -36.62 28.07 -25.38
CA LEU A 26 -37.81 27.63 -24.63
C LEU A 26 -37.56 27.57 -23.10
N ASP A 27 -36.30 27.57 -22.66
CA ASP A 27 -35.89 27.61 -21.24
C ASP A 27 -36.53 28.77 -20.42
N PRO A 28 -36.79 29.98 -20.99
CA PRO A 28 -37.53 31.04 -20.29
C PRO A 28 -39.03 30.73 -20.09
N TYR A 29 -39.63 29.90 -20.94
CA TYR A 29 -41.08 29.61 -20.94
C TYR A 29 -41.46 28.42 -20.05
N HIS A 30 -40.57 27.43 -19.91
CA HIS A 30 -40.77 26.27 -19.01
C HIS A 30 -40.36 26.54 -17.56
N ARG A 31 -39.62 27.63 -17.30
CA ARG A 31 -39.39 28.16 -15.95
C ARG A 31 -40.57 29.03 -15.52
N SER A 32 -41.76 28.44 -15.51
CA SER A 32 -42.97 29.11 -15.08
C SER A 32 -42.85 29.58 -13.62
N ASP A 33 -43.60 30.62 -13.28
CA ASP A 33 -43.86 31.12 -11.93
C ASP A 33 -44.61 30.11 -11.03
N ASP A 34 -44.60 28.81 -11.38
CA ASP A 34 -45.23 27.74 -10.64
C ASP A 34 -44.66 27.67 -9.20
N PRO A 35 -45.53 27.70 -8.17
CA PRO A 35 -45.11 27.60 -6.77
C PRO A 35 -44.20 26.38 -6.49
N GLY A 36 -44.42 25.26 -7.19
CA GLY A 36 -43.61 24.05 -7.06
C GLY A 36 -42.17 24.24 -7.57
N TRP A 37 -41.99 24.97 -8.67
CA TRP A 37 -40.67 25.25 -9.24
C TRP A 37 -39.86 26.22 -8.37
N LYS A 38 -40.50 27.26 -7.83
CA LYS A 38 -39.86 28.15 -6.84
C LYS A 38 -39.43 27.40 -5.59
N SER A 39 -40.26 26.47 -5.10
CA SER A 39 -39.92 25.60 -3.98
C SER A 39 -38.70 24.72 -4.28
N LEU A 40 -38.69 24.02 -5.42
CA LEU A 40 -37.58 23.17 -5.85
C LEU A 40 -36.28 23.97 -6.08
N LYS A 41 -36.36 25.16 -6.68
CA LYS A 41 -35.19 26.03 -6.87
C LYS A 41 -34.64 26.52 -5.54
N THR A 42 -35.51 26.79 -4.56
CA THR A 42 -35.12 27.18 -3.20
C THR A 42 -34.45 26.02 -2.47
N GLN A 43 -35.00 24.81 -2.59
CA GLN A 43 -34.40 23.59 -2.04
C GLN A 43 -33.05 23.27 -2.69
N LEU A 44 -32.95 23.36 -4.02
CA LEU A 44 -31.70 23.19 -4.76
C LEU A 44 -30.67 24.24 -4.35
N ALA A 45 -31.05 25.51 -4.21
CA ALA A 45 -30.16 26.56 -3.75
C ALA A 45 -29.70 26.34 -2.29
N ALA A 46 -30.59 25.89 -1.40
CA ALA A 46 -30.24 25.53 -0.04
C ALA A 46 -29.28 24.33 0.01
N HIS A 47 -29.49 23.32 -0.84
CA HIS A 47 -28.62 22.16 -0.93
C HIS A 47 -27.26 22.51 -1.55
N LEU A 48 -27.22 23.34 -2.59
CA LEU A 48 -25.98 23.84 -3.19
C LEU A 48 -25.18 24.72 -2.23
N LYS A 49 -25.83 25.43 -1.29
CA LYS A 49 -25.15 26.13 -0.20
C LYS A 49 -24.49 25.19 0.82
N GLN A 50 -25.00 23.96 0.97
CA GLN A 50 -24.38 22.91 1.78
C GLN A 50 -23.25 22.17 1.06
N LYS A 51 -22.98 22.52 -0.21
CA LYS A 51 -21.88 21.91 -0.96
C LYS A 51 -20.57 22.15 -0.20
N PRO A 52 -19.77 21.10 0.03
CA PRO A 52 -18.44 21.27 0.62
C PRO A 52 -17.64 22.29 -0.18
N ALA A 53 -17.00 23.22 0.50
CA ALA A 53 -16.08 24.15 -0.14
C ALA A 53 -15.09 23.36 -0.99
N GLN A 54 -14.86 23.78 -2.23
CA GLN A 54 -13.85 23.12 -3.03
C GLN A 54 -12.51 23.20 -2.30
N PRO A 55 -11.74 22.10 -2.25
CA PRO A 55 -10.46 22.10 -1.58
C PRO A 55 -9.61 23.25 -2.15
N ALA A 56 -9.12 24.13 -1.27
CA ALA A 56 -8.27 25.26 -1.66
C ALA A 56 -7.03 24.79 -2.43
N THR A 57 -6.60 23.54 -2.21
CA THR A 57 -5.53 22.88 -2.92
C THR A 57 -5.97 22.47 -4.32
N LYS A 58 -5.69 23.30 -5.32
CA LYS A 58 -5.77 22.90 -6.74
C LYS A 58 -4.55 22.05 -7.09
N ALA A 59 -4.75 20.75 -7.31
CA ALA A 59 -3.70 19.91 -7.86
C ALA A 59 -3.40 20.36 -9.31
N ARG A 60 -2.13 20.61 -9.63
CA ARG A 60 -1.72 20.82 -11.02
C ARG A 60 -1.87 19.49 -11.74
N ALA A 61 -2.69 19.45 -12.78
CA ALA A 61 -2.88 18.28 -13.62
C ALA A 61 -2.23 18.50 -14.99
N PHE A 62 -1.65 17.44 -15.56
CA PHE A 62 -1.20 17.46 -16.94
C PHE A 62 -2.38 17.22 -17.88
N ALA A 63 -2.86 18.30 -18.52
CA ALA A 63 -3.85 18.20 -19.58
C ALA A 63 -3.20 17.69 -20.87
N GLU A 64 -3.95 16.92 -21.66
CA GLU A 64 -3.53 16.54 -22.99
C GLU A 64 -3.46 17.78 -23.89
N ARG A 65 -2.38 17.89 -24.66
CA ARG A 65 -2.19 18.99 -25.62
C ARG A 65 -3.05 18.69 -26.85
N THR A 66 -4.16 19.41 -26.99
CA THR A 66 -5.10 19.26 -28.11
C THR A 66 -4.71 20.09 -29.33
N LYS A 67 -4.00 21.21 -29.14
CA LYS A 67 -3.46 22.05 -30.22
C LYS A 67 -1.95 21.86 -30.35
N ASP A 68 -1.46 21.85 -31.59
CA ASP A 68 -0.05 21.72 -31.94
C ASP A 68 0.61 20.48 -31.33
N ARG A 69 0.02 19.29 -31.46
CA ARG A 69 0.60 18.04 -30.90
C ARG A 69 2.05 17.88 -31.35
N ARG A 70 2.94 17.52 -30.40
CA ARG A 70 4.36 17.34 -30.69
C ARG A 70 4.56 16.08 -31.53
N ASN A 71 5.19 16.21 -32.69
CA ASN A 71 5.60 15.05 -33.49
C ASN A 71 6.59 14.19 -32.68
N THR A 72 6.30 12.90 -32.61
CA THR A 72 7.12 11.90 -31.92
C THR A 72 7.75 10.99 -32.95
N PHE A 73 9.00 10.59 -32.75
CA PHE A 73 9.79 9.79 -33.70
C PHE A 73 10.39 8.58 -32.99
N VAL A 74 10.57 7.47 -33.71
CA VAL A 74 11.39 6.36 -33.24
C VAL A 74 12.84 6.84 -33.17
N HIS A 75 13.50 6.67 -32.03
CA HIS A 75 14.91 7.02 -31.89
C HIS A 75 15.79 5.83 -32.27
N ILE A 76 16.61 5.99 -33.32
CA ILE A 76 17.44 4.91 -33.85
C ILE A 76 18.48 4.53 -32.81
N ARG A 77 18.44 3.26 -32.36
CA ARG A 77 19.27 2.73 -31.26
C ARG A 77 19.09 3.48 -29.92
N GLY A 78 17.93 4.13 -29.72
CA GLY A 78 17.64 4.89 -28.49
C GLY A 78 18.36 6.23 -28.38
N VAL A 79 19.09 6.66 -29.41
CA VAL A 79 19.83 7.92 -29.40
C VAL A 79 18.87 9.09 -29.64
N TYR A 80 18.72 9.97 -28.64
CA TYR A 80 17.66 10.99 -28.60
C TYR A 80 17.71 12.03 -29.74
N ASN A 81 18.89 12.28 -30.32
CA ASN A 81 19.05 13.22 -31.41
C ASN A 81 18.95 12.56 -32.80
N ARG A 82 18.90 11.23 -32.88
CA ARG A 82 18.82 10.48 -34.14
C ARG A 82 17.39 10.01 -34.38
N ARG A 83 16.60 10.88 -34.99
CA ARG A 83 15.19 10.62 -35.35
C ARG A 83 15.11 9.67 -36.54
N GLY A 84 14.31 8.63 -36.40
CA GLY A 84 13.84 7.75 -37.47
C GLY A 84 12.41 8.14 -37.88
N GLU A 85 11.57 7.14 -38.13
CA GLU A 85 10.19 7.33 -38.58
C GLU A 85 9.33 8.04 -37.53
N GLN A 86 8.41 8.89 -38.01
CA GLN A 86 7.41 9.52 -37.16
C GLN A 86 6.37 8.48 -36.72
N VAL A 87 6.01 8.48 -35.44
CA VAL A 87 4.97 7.61 -34.89
C VAL A 87 3.74 8.41 -34.50
N ARG A 88 2.57 7.77 -34.65
CA ARG A 88 1.28 8.28 -34.18
C ARG A 88 0.84 7.52 -32.93
N PRO A 89 -0.07 8.10 -32.11
CA PRO A 89 -0.67 7.36 -31.01
C PRO A 89 -1.30 6.07 -31.51
N SER A 90 -0.83 4.93 -31.01
CA SER A 90 -1.35 3.60 -31.32
C SER A 90 -0.86 2.60 -30.26
N THR A 91 -1.28 1.34 -30.38
CA THR A 91 -0.82 0.23 -29.54
C THR A 91 0.16 -0.67 -30.31
N PRO A 92 0.99 -1.46 -29.61
CA PRO A 92 1.86 -2.43 -30.27
C PRO A 92 1.04 -3.43 -31.12
N GLU A 93 1.48 -3.69 -32.35
CA GLU A 93 0.77 -4.52 -33.33
C GLU A 93 0.57 -5.98 -32.90
N ILE A 94 1.45 -6.50 -32.05
CA ILE A 94 1.34 -7.85 -31.46
C ILE A 94 0.17 -7.97 -30.46
N LEU A 95 -0.37 -6.85 -29.99
CA LEU A 95 -1.51 -6.79 -29.08
C LEU A 95 -2.77 -6.39 -29.87
N PRO A 96 -3.98 -6.58 -29.30
CA PRO A 96 -5.20 -6.16 -29.97
C PRO A 96 -5.11 -4.72 -30.47
N SER A 97 -5.71 -4.44 -31.63
CA SER A 97 -5.70 -3.08 -32.17
C SER A 97 -6.50 -2.13 -31.28
N LEU A 98 -6.04 -0.89 -31.17
CA LEU A 98 -6.78 0.14 -30.46
C LEU A 98 -7.95 0.65 -31.31
N ILE A 99 -9.18 0.45 -30.82
CA ILE A 99 -10.38 0.97 -31.44
C ILE A 99 -10.67 2.37 -30.88
N SER A 100 -10.71 3.37 -31.75
CA SER A 100 -11.04 4.77 -31.41
C SER A 100 -12.25 5.20 -32.22
N GLY A 101 -13.23 5.84 -31.56
CA GLY A 101 -14.37 6.48 -32.24
C GLY A 101 -14.02 7.84 -32.86
N ASN A 102 -12.82 8.35 -32.59
CA ASN A 102 -12.31 9.63 -33.09
C ASN A 102 -11.21 9.40 -34.14
N SER A 103 -10.96 10.43 -34.96
CA SER A 103 -9.88 10.45 -35.96
C SER A 103 -8.48 10.25 -35.35
N GLU A 104 -8.28 10.63 -34.07
CA GLU A 104 -7.07 10.34 -33.32
C GLU A 104 -7.40 9.68 -31.98
N PRO A 105 -6.67 8.60 -31.60
CA PRO A 105 -6.77 7.99 -30.29
C PRO A 105 -6.59 8.97 -29.13
N THR A 106 -7.47 8.86 -28.13
CA THR A 106 -7.42 9.64 -26.89
C THR A 106 -6.85 8.81 -25.74
N ARG A 107 -6.51 9.46 -24.62
CA ARG A 107 -6.16 8.76 -23.38
C ARG A 107 -7.28 7.87 -22.84
N LEU A 108 -8.55 8.22 -23.11
CA LEU A 108 -9.70 7.41 -22.73
C LEU A 108 -9.76 6.13 -23.57
N ASP A 109 -9.44 6.20 -24.87
CA ASP A 109 -9.39 5.02 -25.74
C ASP A 109 -8.29 4.06 -25.29
N LEU A 110 -7.11 4.59 -24.92
CA LEU A 110 -6.04 3.78 -24.33
C LEU A 110 -6.49 3.12 -23.02
N ALA A 111 -7.19 3.85 -22.15
CA ALA A 111 -7.72 3.29 -20.91
C ALA A 111 -8.71 2.15 -21.19
N ARG A 112 -9.66 2.34 -22.10
CA ARG A 112 -10.61 1.29 -22.51
C ARG A 112 -9.91 0.08 -23.10
N TRP A 113 -8.91 0.30 -23.96
CA TRP A 113 -8.11 -0.75 -24.57
C TRP A 113 -7.31 -1.57 -23.55
N LEU A 114 -6.77 -0.93 -22.50
CA LEU A 114 -6.06 -1.64 -21.43
C LEU A 114 -6.97 -2.65 -20.71
N PHE A 115 -8.26 -2.35 -20.57
CA PHE A 115 -9.22 -3.20 -19.89
C PHE A 115 -10.11 -4.01 -20.85
N HIS A 116 -9.80 -4.00 -22.15
CA HIS A 116 -10.52 -4.77 -23.16
C HIS A 116 -10.39 -6.28 -22.90
N GLU A 117 -11.43 -7.05 -23.22
CA GLU A 117 -11.48 -8.49 -22.94
C GLU A 117 -10.39 -9.28 -23.68
N ASP A 118 -10.06 -8.84 -24.89
CA ASP A 118 -8.99 -9.43 -25.70
C ASP A 118 -7.58 -9.04 -25.24
N ASN A 119 -7.43 -8.08 -24.32
CA ASN A 119 -6.11 -7.70 -23.81
C ASN A 119 -5.62 -8.75 -22.80
N PRO A 120 -4.56 -9.52 -23.13
CA PRO A 120 -4.16 -10.65 -22.29
C PRO A 120 -3.30 -10.23 -21.09
N LEU A 121 -2.79 -8.99 -21.05
CA LEU A 121 -1.75 -8.60 -20.11
C LEU A 121 -2.29 -7.97 -18.84
N THR A 122 -3.25 -7.05 -18.93
CA THR A 122 -3.68 -6.21 -17.81
C THR A 122 -4.13 -7.03 -16.61
N ALA A 123 -4.99 -8.03 -16.84
CA ALA A 123 -5.46 -8.91 -15.77
C ALA A 123 -4.33 -9.79 -15.20
N ARG A 124 -3.51 -10.41 -16.06
CA ARG A 124 -2.38 -11.26 -15.64
C ARG A 124 -1.37 -10.49 -14.78
N VAL A 125 -0.97 -9.29 -15.21
CA VAL A 125 -0.02 -8.44 -14.49
C VAL A 125 -0.61 -7.99 -13.15
N ALA A 126 -1.88 -7.58 -13.13
CA ALA A 126 -2.54 -7.14 -11.90
C ALA A 126 -2.67 -8.27 -10.87
N VAL A 127 -3.11 -9.46 -11.30
CA VAL A 127 -3.18 -10.66 -10.47
C VAL A 127 -1.81 -11.04 -9.94
N ASN A 128 -0.77 -11.05 -10.80
CA ASN A 128 0.57 -11.41 -10.38
C ASN A 128 1.12 -10.48 -9.29
N ARG A 129 0.83 -9.18 -9.36
CA ARG A 129 1.20 -8.23 -8.30
C ARG A 129 0.47 -8.49 -7.00
N ILE A 130 -0.83 -8.80 -7.06
CA ILE A 130 -1.61 -9.16 -5.86
C ILE A 130 -1.07 -10.44 -5.25
N TRP A 131 -0.80 -11.46 -6.09
CA TRP A 131 -0.18 -12.71 -5.68
C TRP A 131 1.19 -12.48 -5.01
N GLN A 132 2.05 -11.68 -5.64
CA GLN A 132 3.37 -11.30 -5.10
C GLN A 132 3.27 -10.63 -3.73
N HIS A 133 2.26 -9.81 -3.47
CA HIS A 133 2.08 -9.24 -2.14
C HIS A 133 1.63 -10.26 -1.10
N LEU A 134 0.81 -11.24 -1.51
CA LEU A 134 0.25 -12.26 -0.63
C LEU A 134 1.24 -13.38 -0.32
N PHE A 135 2.00 -13.84 -1.31
CA PHE A 135 2.97 -14.94 -1.21
C PHE A 135 4.43 -14.46 -1.19
N GLY A 136 4.70 -13.16 -1.29
CA GLY A 136 6.06 -12.61 -1.27
C GLY A 136 6.81 -12.70 -2.60
N ASP A 137 6.50 -13.65 -3.47
CA ASP A 137 6.98 -13.74 -4.86
C ASP A 137 5.81 -13.92 -5.83
N GLY A 138 5.96 -13.40 -7.05
CA GLY A 138 4.93 -13.51 -8.08
C GLY A 138 4.90 -14.90 -8.72
N LEU A 139 3.77 -15.29 -9.30
CA LEU A 139 3.70 -16.43 -10.23
C LEU A 139 4.67 -16.23 -11.40
N VAL A 140 4.84 -14.97 -11.83
CA VAL A 140 5.96 -14.51 -12.65
C VAL A 140 6.85 -13.67 -11.74
N SER A 141 8.07 -14.15 -11.46
CA SER A 141 9.01 -13.52 -10.51
C SER A 141 9.58 -12.17 -10.98
N THR A 142 9.34 -11.82 -12.25
CA THR A 142 9.70 -10.55 -12.89
C THR A 142 8.44 -9.72 -13.18
N PRO A 143 7.87 -9.03 -12.17
CA PRO A 143 6.57 -8.35 -12.31
C PRO A 143 6.53 -7.20 -13.32
N ASN A 144 7.70 -6.80 -13.85
CA ASN A 144 7.85 -5.76 -14.88
C ASN A 144 8.03 -6.29 -16.29
N ASP A 145 8.30 -7.58 -16.46
CA ASP A 145 8.57 -8.16 -17.77
C ASP A 145 7.81 -9.47 -17.91
N PHE A 146 6.69 -9.41 -18.63
CA PHE A 146 5.89 -10.58 -19.02
C PHE A 146 6.25 -11.06 -20.43
N GLY A 147 7.31 -10.49 -21.03
CA GLY A 147 7.80 -10.86 -22.35
C GLY A 147 8.85 -11.97 -22.30
N ASN A 148 9.50 -12.21 -23.44
CA ASN A 148 10.47 -13.30 -23.61
C ASN A 148 11.74 -13.17 -22.77
N LYS A 149 12.05 -11.97 -22.27
CA LYS A 149 13.19 -11.72 -21.38
C LYS A 149 12.81 -11.83 -19.90
N GLY A 150 11.51 -11.89 -19.60
CA GLY A 150 10.99 -12.16 -18.28
C GLY A 150 11.05 -13.63 -17.90
N ALA A 151 10.78 -13.88 -16.63
CA ALA A 151 10.58 -15.21 -16.09
C ALA A 151 9.28 -15.83 -16.64
N ARG A 152 9.29 -17.14 -16.89
CA ARG A 152 8.06 -17.87 -17.21
C ARG A 152 7.19 -18.00 -15.96
N PRO A 153 5.86 -18.02 -16.10
CA PRO A 153 4.96 -18.26 -14.98
C PRO A 153 5.19 -19.68 -14.42
N THR A 154 5.35 -19.80 -13.09
CA THR A 154 5.48 -21.09 -12.40
C THR A 154 4.23 -21.96 -12.59
N TYR A 155 3.05 -21.33 -12.51
CA TYR A 155 1.74 -21.99 -12.71
C TYR A 155 0.91 -21.23 -13.75
N PRO A 156 1.11 -21.46 -15.05
CA PRO A 156 0.45 -20.68 -16.11
C PRO A 156 -1.07 -20.79 -16.08
N ARG A 157 -1.61 -22.02 -15.89
CA ARG A 157 -3.08 -22.23 -15.84
C ARG A 157 -3.73 -21.52 -14.64
N LEU A 158 -3.04 -21.46 -13.51
CA LEU A 158 -3.52 -20.75 -12.33
C LEU A 158 -3.54 -19.24 -12.56
N LEU A 159 -2.48 -18.70 -13.16
CA LEU A 159 -2.42 -17.28 -13.52
C LEU A 159 -3.56 -16.89 -14.48
N ASP A 160 -3.80 -17.71 -15.50
CA ASP A 160 -4.87 -17.49 -16.48
C ASP A 160 -6.27 -17.58 -15.88
N TRP A 161 -6.48 -18.57 -15.00
CA TRP A 161 -7.72 -18.71 -14.27
C TRP A 161 -7.99 -17.52 -13.36
N LEU A 162 -7.01 -17.11 -12.54
CA LEU A 162 -7.14 -15.94 -11.67
C LEU A 162 -7.34 -14.65 -12.47
N ALA A 163 -6.68 -14.49 -13.61
CA ALA A 163 -6.86 -13.33 -14.49
C ALA A 163 -8.29 -13.23 -15.04
N THR A 164 -8.87 -14.38 -15.42
CA THR A 164 -10.27 -14.44 -15.88
C THR A 164 -11.24 -14.19 -14.72
N GLU A 165 -10.96 -14.77 -13.56
CA GLU A 165 -11.77 -14.61 -12.36
C GLU A 165 -11.74 -13.16 -11.85
N TYR A 166 -10.60 -12.48 -11.92
CA TYR A 166 -10.49 -11.08 -11.54
C TYR A 166 -11.39 -10.16 -12.37
N ARG A 167 -11.54 -10.47 -13.67
CA ARG A 167 -12.50 -9.78 -14.56
C ARG A 167 -13.94 -10.09 -14.18
N ARG A 168 -14.25 -11.38 -13.94
CA ARG A 168 -15.58 -11.84 -13.52
C ARG A 168 -16.05 -11.20 -12.21
N LEU A 169 -15.12 -10.94 -11.29
CA LEU A 169 -15.32 -10.23 -10.02
C LEU A 169 -15.38 -8.70 -10.18
N GLY A 170 -15.54 -8.19 -11.41
CA GLY A 170 -15.66 -6.76 -11.69
C GLY A 170 -14.40 -5.95 -11.34
N TRP A 171 -13.22 -6.55 -11.49
CA TRP A 171 -11.94 -5.93 -11.13
C TRP A 171 -11.83 -5.55 -9.64
N SER A 172 -12.62 -6.17 -8.77
CA SER A 172 -12.56 -5.92 -7.33
C SER A 172 -11.33 -6.57 -6.70
N ARG A 173 -10.36 -5.75 -6.32
CA ARG A 173 -9.15 -6.20 -5.60
C ARG A 173 -9.49 -6.96 -4.31
N LYS A 174 -10.53 -6.52 -3.58
CA LYS A 174 -10.95 -7.13 -2.32
C LYS A 174 -11.51 -8.54 -2.53
N GLU A 175 -12.34 -8.73 -3.55
CA GLU A 175 -12.90 -10.05 -3.85
C GLU A 175 -11.81 -11.02 -4.31
N LEU A 176 -10.89 -10.58 -5.18
CA LEU A 176 -9.76 -11.42 -5.59
C LEU A 176 -8.87 -11.80 -4.40
N ILE A 177 -8.54 -10.84 -3.53
CA ILE A 177 -7.77 -11.13 -2.31
C ILE A 177 -8.52 -12.14 -1.45
N ARG A 178 -9.83 -11.95 -1.22
CA ARG A 178 -10.67 -12.89 -0.45
C ARG A 178 -10.62 -14.31 -1.03
N LEU A 179 -10.74 -14.42 -2.35
CA LEU A 179 -10.66 -15.70 -3.06
C LEU A 179 -9.29 -16.38 -2.84
N ILE A 180 -8.19 -15.63 -2.96
CA ILE A 180 -6.85 -16.19 -2.78
C ILE A 180 -6.62 -16.60 -1.32
N VAL A 181 -6.92 -15.73 -0.35
CA VAL A 181 -6.71 -16.03 1.07
C VAL A 181 -7.66 -17.10 1.61
N GLY A 182 -8.80 -17.32 0.94
CA GLY A 182 -9.73 -18.42 1.23
C GLY A 182 -9.33 -19.77 0.62
N SER A 183 -8.32 -19.81 -0.25
CA SER A 183 -7.85 -21.06 -0.87
C SER A 183 -7.25 -22.02 0.16
N SER A 184 -7.23 -23.32 -0.14
CA SER A 184 -6.54 -24.32 0.68
C SER A 184 -5.03 -24.06 0.71
N THR A 185 -4.45 -23.66 -0.42
CA THR A 185 -3.03 -23.32 -0.55
C THR A 185 -2.61 -22.19 0.39
N TYR A 186 -3.38 -21.10 0.48
CA TYR A 186 -3.03 -19.98 1.35
C TYR A 186 -3.22 -20.29 2.84
N ARG A 187 -4.21 -21.13 3.18
CA ARG A 187 -4.53 -21.53 4.56
C ARG A 187 -3.72 -22.73 5.06
N MET A 188 -2.85 -23.28 4.24
CA MET A 188 -1.99 -24.40 4.61
C MET A 188 -1.03 -23.98 5.73
N SER A 189 -0.78 -24.87 6.68
CA SER A 189 0.15 -24.61 7.78
C SER A 189 1.60 -24.50 7.28
N SER A 190 2.33 -23.50 7.72
CA SER A 190 3.77 -23.33 7.47
C SER A 190 4.66 -24.10 8.46
N ALA A 191 4.07 -24.75 9.49
CA ALA A 191 4.82 -25.43 10.54
C ALA A 191 5.68 -26.56 9.95
N THR A 192 6.99 -26.44 10.10
CA THR A 192 7.94 -27.39 9.53
C THR A 192 8.35 -28.41 10.57
N ARG A 193 8.17 -29.71 10.26
CA ARG A 193 8.56 -30.83 11.14
C ARG A 193 9.98 -31.37 10.88
N SER A 194 10.65 -30.94 9.81
CA SER A 194 11.98 -31.42 9.40
C SER A 194 12.76 -30.36 8.62
N VAL A 195 14.09 -30.34 8.74
CA VAL A 195 14.97 -29.45 7.98
C VAL A 195 14.69 -29.59 6.47
N PRO A 196 14.31 -28.50 5.77
CA PRO A 196 14.04 -28.58 4.33
C PRO A 196 15.30 -29.00 3.56
N SER A 197 15.19 -29.98 2.68
CA SER A 197 16.25 -30.28 1.70
C SER A 197 16.49 -29.06 0.79
N GLN A 198 17.67 -28.96 0.17
CA GLN A 198 17.98 -27.82 -0.71
C GLN A 198 16.97 -27.65 -1.87
N GLN A 199 16.30 -28.73 -2.30
CA GLN A 199 15.26 -28.69 -3.31
C GLN A 199 13.96 -28.01 -2.83
N HIS A 200 13.72 -27.97 -1.51
CA HIS A 200 12.56 -27.32 -0.89
C HIS A 200 12.79 -25.84 -0.56
N LEU A 201 14.01 -25.32 -0.76
CA LEU A 201 14.33 -23.91 -0.48
C LEU A 201 13.57 -22.96 -1.41
N GLY A 202 13.20 -23.41 -2.61
CA GLY A 202 12.32 -22.69 -3.51
C GLY A 202 10.85 -22.91 -3.15
N THR A 203 10.21 -21.91 -2.57
CA THR A 203 8.77 -21.95 -2.26
C THR A 203 7.85 -21.77 -3.47
N GLN A 204 8.41 -21.78 -4.67
CA GLN A 204 7.68 -21.85 -5.94
C GLN A 204 6.72 -23.03 -6.00
N LEU A 205 6.92 -24.07 -5.17
CA LEU A 205 6.06 -25.25 -5.11
C LEU A 205 4.79 -25.07 -4.25
N LEU A 206 4.59 -23.91 -3.61
CA LEU A 206 3.39 -23.56 -2.82
C LEU A 206 2.98 -24.57 -1.74
N TRP A 207 3.95 -25.33 -1.20
CA TRP A 207 3.74 -26.34 -0.17
C TRP A 207 3.70 -25.78 1.26
N ARG A 208 4.05 -24.51 1.42
CA ARG A 208 3.91 -23.69 2.62
C ARG A 208 3.95 -22.21 2.26
N GLN A 209 3.66 -21.33 3.23
CA GLN A 209 3.84 -19.89 3.02
C GLN A 209 5.32 -19.51 3.00
N ASN A 210 5.62 -18.40 2.31
CA ASN A 210 6.96 -17.85 2.24
C ASN A 210 7.24 -17.05 3.51
N SER A 211 8.34 -17.39 4.17
CA SER A 211 8.93 -16.56 5.21
C SER A 211 9.60 -15.35 4.56
N TYR A 212 9.17 -14.14 4.93
CA TYR A 212 9.85 -12.92 4.50
C TYR A 212 9.62 -11.73 5.45
N ARG A 213 10.68 -10.92 5.60
CA ARG A 213 10.62 -9.65 6.33
C ARG A 213 9.55 -8.72 5.75
N VAL A 214 8.74 -8.14 6.63
CA VAL A 214 7.74 -7.13 6.25
C VAL A 214 8.39 -5.83 5.77
N PRO A 215 7.71 -5.01 4.94
CA PRO A 215 8.26 -3.75 4.45
C PRO A 215 8.61 -2.75 5.58
N ALA A 216 9.53 -1.82 5.32
CA ALA A 216 10.01 -0.83 6.28
C ALA A 216 8.90 -0.13 7.09
N GLU A 217 7.85 0.33 6.41
CA GLU A 217 6.73 1.03 7.05
C GLU A 217 5.97 0.10 8.01
N THR A 218 5.87 -1.19 7.65
CA THR A 218 5.22 -2.22 8.47
C THR A 218 6.07 -2.61 9.66
N VAL A 219 7.41 -2.67 9.53
CA VAL A 219 8.33 -2.91 10.67
C VAL A 219 8.04 -1.89 11.78
N ARG A 220 7.98 -0.60 11.44
CA ARG A 220 7.62 0.45 12.40
C ARG A 220 6.22 0.27 12.98
N ASP A 221 5.24 -0.02 12.14
CA ASP A 221 3.84 -0.16 12.57
C ASP A 221 3.64 -1.38 13.48
N LEU A 222 4.42 -2.46 13.31
CA LEU A 222 4.44 -3.62 14.21
C LEU A 222 4.89 -3.22 15.61
N HIS A 223 6.01 -2.50 15.73
CA HIS A 223 6.54 -2.04 17.02
C HIS A 223 5.56 -1.10 17.72
N LEU A 224 5.00 -0.12 17.00
CA LEU A 224 3.98 0.78 17.56
C LEU A 224 2.70 0.02 17.96
N THR A 225 2.32 -1.02 17.23
CA THR A 225 1.16 -1.85 17.59
C THR A 225 1.43 -2.68 18.83
N ALA A 226 2.60 -3.31 18.92
CA ALA A 226 3.04 -4.07 20.08
C ALA A 226 3.12 -3.18 21.32
N ALA A 227 3.62 -1.95 21.20
CA ALA A 227 3.62 -0.98 22.29
C ALA A 227 2.23 -0.41 22.64
N GLY A 228 1.25 -0.51 21.73
CA GLY A 228 -0.08 0.10 21.90
C GLY A 228 -0.12 1.59 21.57
N LEU A 229 0.90 2.10 20.89
CA LEU A 229 1.07 3.51 20.54
C LEU A 229 0.49 3.85 19.16
N LEU A 230 0.26 2.86 18.29
CA LEU A 230 -0.12 3.09 16.90
C LEU A 230 -1.47 3.83 16.76
N ASP A 231 -1.44 5.03 16.17
CA ASP A 231 -2.64 5.71 15.71
C ASP A 231 -3.10 5.12 14.36
N ARG A 232 -4.30 4.53 14.37
CA ARG A 232 -4.92 3.87 13.21
C ARG A 232 -5.74 4.81 12.31
N THR A 233 -5.81 6.11 12.63
CA THR A 233 -6.58 7.10 11.89
C THR A 233 -6.14 7.18 10.42
N ILE A 234 -7.12 7.05 9.50
CA ILE A 234 -6.90 7.13 8.06
C ILE A 234 -7.23 8.53 7.52
N GLY A 235 -6.43 9.04 6.59
CA GLY A 235 -6.51 10.41 6.06
C GLY A 235 -5.65 11.41 6.83
N ARG A 236 -5.88 12.72 6.65
CA ARG A 236 -5.14 13.84 7.26
C ARG A 236 -3.70 14.03 6.74
N ARG A 237 -2.99 14.99 7.36
CA ARG A 237 -1.63 15.40 6.99
C ARG A 237 -0.62 14.30 7.34
N GLY A 238 0.42 14.17 6.52
CA GLY A 238 1.56 13.29 6.82
C GLY A 238 2.39 13.77 8.02
N ILE A 239 3.10 12.83 8.63
CA ILE A 239 3.89 12.99 9.85
C ILE A 239 5.36 13.17 9.54
N ARG A 240 6.08 13.75 10.48
CA ARG A 240 7.54 13.91 10.48
C ARG A 240 8.06 13.36 11.80
N PRO A 241 8.43 12.07 11.84
CA PRO A 241 9.09 11.50 13.02
C PRO A 241 10.37 12.27 13.36
N PRO A 242 10.84 12.22 14.61
CA PRO A 242 12.12 12.81 14.98
C PRO A 242 13.24 12.31 14.08
N LEU A 243 14.08 13.22 13.60
CA LEU A 243 15.27 12.86 12.83
C LEU A 243 16.48 12.86 13.77
N PRO A 244 17.39 11.89 13.63
CA PRO A 244 18.68 11.97 14.31
C PRO A 244 19.44 13.24 13.92
N ASP A 245 20.12 13.86 14.89
CA ASP A 245 20.81 15.15 14.72
C ASP A 245 21.77 15.15 13.51
N PHE A 246 22.53 14.07 13.32
CA PHE A 246 23.49 13.92 12.21
C PHE A 246 22.86 14.10 10.82
N VAL A 247 21.57 13.79 10.65
CA VAL A 247 20.87 13.95 9.36
C VAL A 247 20.63 15.42 9.06
N THR A 248 20.35 16.22 10.09
CA THR A 248 20.11 17.66 9.97
C THR A 248 21.42 18.43 9.77
N GLU A 249 22.55 17.92 10.28
CA GLU A 249 23.89 18.50 10.11
C GLU A 249 24.42 18.36 8.68
N VAL A 250 24.19 17.21 8.04
CA VAL A 250 24.67 16.93 6.67
C VAL A 250 23.78 17.62 5.62
N GLY A 251 22.50 17.80 5.91
CA GLY A 251 21.53 18.40 5.00
C GLY A 251 21.39 19.91 5.18
N ARG A 252 22.06 20.71 4.33
CA ARG A 252 21.82 22.17 4.26
C ARG A 252 20.30 22.47 4.21
N SER A 253 19.79 23.19 5.22
CA SER A 253 18.42 23.77 5.26
C SER A 253 17.27 22.78 5.06
N VAL A 254 17.21 21.70 5.85
CA VAL A 254 16.03 20.82 5.91
C VAL A 254 15.03 21.37 6.92
N ASN A 255 14.03 22.14 6.47
CA ASN A 255 12.87 22.44 7.31
C ASN A 255 12.09 21.13 7.59
N TRP A 256 12.32 20.53 8.77
CA TRP A 256 11.68 19.30 9.24
C TRP A 256 10.94 19.56 10.55
N PRO A 257 9.72 20.14 10.50
CA PRO A 257 8.94 20.40 11.70
C PRO A 257 8.42 19.07 12.25
N GLU A 258 9.07 18.57 13.31
CA GLU A 258 8.73 17.32 13.96
C GLU A 258 7.27 17.29 14.40
N SER A 259 6.62 16.15 14.18
CA SER A 259 5.24 15.94 14.63
C SER A 259 5.24 15.67 16.13
N GLN A 260 4.42 16.42 16.86
CA GLN A 260 4.32 16.35 18.31
C GLN A 260 3.14 15.49 18.77
N GLY A 261 3.23 14.94 19.98
CA GLY A 261 2.16 14.17 20.61
C GLY A 261 1.80 12.86 19.89
N SER A 262 0.54 12.46 19.97
CA SER A 262 0.04 11.19 19.42
C SER A 262 0.12 11.10 17.89
N GLU A 263 0.09 12.24 17.19
CA GLU A 263 0.23 12.31 15.73
C GLU A 263 1.59 11.75 15.28
N ARG A 264 2.62 11.72 16.13
CA ARG A 264 3.92 11.13 15.78
C ARG A 264 3.84 9.60 15.58
N ASN A 265 2.87 8.94 16.20
CA ASN A 265 2.74 7.48 16.22
C ASN A 265 1.77 6.95 15.15
N ARG A 266 1.50 7.75 14.11
CA ARG A 266 0.67 7.29 12.98
C ARG A 266 1.39 6.27 12.13
N ARG A 267 0.61 5.51 11.35
CA ARG A 267 1.12 4.52 10.39
C ARG A 267 2.25 5.04 9.53
N GLY A 268 3.26 4.21 9.28
CA GLY A 268 4.44 4.53 8.48
C GLY A 268 4.10 5.03 7.07
N MET A 269 2.94 4.64 6.53
CA MET A 269 2.38 5.15 5.27
C MET A 269 2.22 6.69 5.25
N TYR A 270 2.08 7.33 6.41
CA TYR A 270 1.94 8.79 6.53
C TYR A 270 3.26 9.52 6.72
N ILE A 271 4.41 8.82 6.81
CA ILE A 271 5.71 9.47 6.96
C ILE A 271 5.96 10.34 5.73
N PHE A 272 6.31 11.60 5.98
CA PHE A 272 6.59 12.56 4.94
C PHE A 272 7.90 12.20 4.22
N PHE A 273 7.81 11.93 2.92
CA PHE A 273 8.98 11.65 2.10
C PHE A 273 9.55 12.94 1.50
N LYS A 274 10.77 13.31 1.92
CA LYS A 274 11.58 14.32 1.23
C LYS A 274 12.63 13.60 0.39
N ARG A 275 12.57 13.75 -0.94
CA ARG A 275 13.45 13.02 -1.90
C ARG A 275 14.94 13.08 -1.56
N THR A 276 15.40 14.22 -1.04
CA THR A 276 16.82 14.44 -0.73
C THR A 276 17.23 13.98 0.67
N VAL A 277 16.26 13.77 1.57
CA VAL A 277 16.49 13.39 2.97
C VAL A 277 15.37 12.43 3.38
N PRO A 278 15.47 11.14 3.01
CA PRO A 278 14.50 10.14 3.45
C PRO A 278 14.68 9.88 4.96
N TYR A 279 13.63 9.37 5.60
CA TYR A 279 13.73 8.95 7.01
C TYR A 279 14.69 7.74 7.10
N PRO A 280 15.81 7.80 7.87
CA PRO A 280 16.89 6.81 7.81
C PRO A 280 16.43 5.37 8.00
N MET A 281 15.56 5.13 8.98
CA MET A 281 15.02 3.79 9.25
C MET A 281 14.36 3.18 8.00
N LEU A 282 13.63 3.98 7.21
CA LEU A 282 13.01 3.46 5.99
C LEU A 282 14.05 2.96 4.99
N ILE A 283 15.17 3.67 4.86
CA ILE A 283 16.28 3.28 3.97
C ILE A 283 16.92 1.98 4.47
N THR A 284 17.22 1.89 5.75
CA THR A 284 17.81 0.69 6.38
C THR A 284 16.98 -0.55 6.10
N PHE A 285 15.65 -0.42 6.07
CA PHE A 285 14.70 -1.50 5.82
C PHE A 285 14.20 -1.58 4.37
N ASP A 286 15.05 -1.22 3.39
CA ASP A 286 14.83 -1.38 1.95
C ASP A 286 13.59 -0.65 1.41
N ALA A 287 13.25 0.53 1.94
CA ALA A 287 12.22 1.35 1.34
C ALA A 287 12.63 1.75 -0.10
N PRO A 288 11.70 1.70 -1.08
CA PRO A 288 12.03 2.02 -2.45
C PRO A 288 12.56 3.43 -2.64
N ASP A 289 13.54 3.57 -3.54
CA ASP A 289 13.96 4.87 -4.01
C ASP A 289 12.82 5.58 -4.75
N THR A 290 12.52 6.80 -4.30
CA THR A 290 11.44 7.64 -4.83
C THR A 290 11.74 8.28 -6.19
N THR A 291 12.95 8.09 -6.72
CA THR A 291 13.38 8.61 -8.02
C THR A 291 13.18 7.62 -9.17
N VAL A 292 13.00 6.33 -8.86
CA VAL A 292 12.85 5.25 -9.84
C VAL A 292 11.55 4.48 -9.63
N SER A 293 11.07 3.81 -10.69
CA SER A 293 9.92 2.92 -10.57
C SER A 293 10.33 1.63 -9.86
N CYS A 294 9.65 1.32 -8.75
CA CYS A 294 9.86 0.08 -8.02
C CYS A 294 8.65 -0.85 -8.19
N SER A 295 8.88 -2.01 -8.79
CA SER A 295 7.82 -3.01 -9.02
C SER A 295 7.97 -4.27 -8.18
N ARG A 296 9.14 -4.44 -7.57
CA ARG A 296 9.42 -5.40 -6.53
C ARG A 296 10.33 -4.71 -5.52
N ARG A 297 9.92 -4.74 -4.26
CA ARG A 297 10.78 -4.27 -3.16
C ARG A 297 11.81 -5.34 -2.88
N GLU A 298 13.07 -4.94 -2.84
CA GLU A 298 14.14 -5.82 -2.37
C GLU A 298 13.99 -6.06 -0.87
N ARG A 299 14.55 -7.18 -0.42
CA ARG A 299 14.52 -7.57 0.99
C ARG A 299 15.91 -8.06 1.35
N THR A 300 16.62 -7.24 2.10
CA THR A 300 17.88 -7.61 2.72
C THR A 300 17.63 -8.00 4.17
N ASN A 301 18.53 -8.83 4.71
CA ASN A 301 18.62 -9.11 6.14
C ASN A 301 20.07 -8.84 6.55
N THR A 302 20.32 -7.66 7.11
CA THR A 302 21.68 -7.20 7.43
C THR A 302 21.84 -6.96 8.93
N PRO A 303 23.05 -7.12 9.50
CA PRO A 303 23.31 -6.77 10.89
C PRO A 303 22.94 -5.31 11.23
N LEU A 304 23.04 -4.40 10.26
CA LEU A 304 22.66 -2.99 10.44
C LEU A 304 21.16 -2.84 10.74
N GLN A 305 20.30 -3.68 10.15
CA GLN A 305 18.86 -3.67 10.43
C GLN A 305 18.57 -4.10 11.87
N ALA A 306 19.20 -5.18 12.34
CA ALA A 306 19.08 -5.62 13.74
C ALA A 306 19.60 -4.55 14.71
N LEU A 307 20.75 -3.92 14.41
CA LEU A 307 21.26 -2.79 15.19
C LEU A 307 20.32 -1.59 15.17
N THR A 308 19.62 -1.35 14.06
CA THR A 308 18.63 -0.27 13.97
C THR A 308 17.44 -0.56 14.88
N LEU A 309 16.91 -1.79 14.89
CA LEU A 309 15.82 -2.18 15.81
C LEU A 309 16.21 -2.01 17.28
N LEU A 310 17.46 -2.29 17.64
CA LEU A 310 17.94 -2.16 19.01
C LEU A 310 18.12 -0.71 19.44
N ASN A 311 18.55 0.18 18.54
CA ASN A 311 19.12 1.47 18.91
C ASN A 311 18.33 2.69 18.41
N ASP A 312 17.47 2.57 17.40
CA ASP A 312 16.67 3.71 16.94
C ASP A 312 15.71 4.13 18.07
N PRO A 313 15.62 5.44 18.40
CA PRO A 313 14.76 5.94 19.46
C PRO A 313 13.32 5.46 19.37
N VAL A 314 12.76 5.33 18.15
CA VAL A 314 11.36 4.91 17.99
C VAL A 314 11.12 3.50 18.52
N PHE A 315 12.08 2.59 18.35
CA PHE A 315 11.96 1.20 18.79
C PHE A 315 12.26 1.06 20.28
N PHE A 316 13.19 1.87 20.80
CA PHE A 316 13.47 1.93 22.23
C PHE A 316 12.25 2.43 23.03
N GLU A 317 11.63 3.52 22.59
CA GLU A 317 10.40 4.04 23.20
C GLU A 317 9.25 3.03 23.15
N CYS A 318 9.12 2.29 22.04
CA CYS A 318 8.15 1.20 21.94
C CYS A 318 8.40 0.11 22.99
N ALA A 319 9.68 -0.25 23.23
CA ALA A 319 10.04 -1.23 24.24
C ALA A 319 9.72 -0.75 25.66
N GLN A 320 9.98 0.52 25.97
CA GLN A 320 9.64 1.12 27.27
C GLN A 320 8.13 1.06 27.54
N HIS A 321 7.32 1.52 26.59
CA HIS A 321 5.85 1.49 26.72
C HIS A 321 5.29 0.06 26.78
N LEU A 322 5.88 -0.87 26.03
CA LEU A 322 5.51 -2.29 26.08
C LEU A 322 5.81 -2.88 27.46
N ALA A 323 7.00 -2.63 28.00
CA ALA A 323 7.39 -3.11 29.33
C ALA A 323 6.48 -2.55 30.43
N GLU A 324 6.21 -1.24 30.42
CA GLU A 324 5.28 -0.61 31.37
C GLU A 324 3.88 -1.24 31.30
N THR A 325 3.33 -1.38 30.10
CA THR A 325 2.00 -1.96 29.91
C THR A 325 1.95 -3.42 30.36
N ALA A 326 2.99 -4.20 30.04
CA ALA A 326 3.08 -5.61 30.43
C ALA A 326 3.20 -5.78 31.95
N TRP A 327 3.95 -4.91 32.61
CA TRP A 327 4.10 -4.90 34.07
C TRP A 327 2.78 -4.62 34.79
N GLN A 328 2.02 -3.64 34.29
CA GLN A 328 0.70 -3.32 34.83
C GLN A 328 -0.30 -4.47 34.64
N GLN A 329 -0.30 -5.11 33.46
CA GLN A 329 -1.20 -6.23 33.14
C GLN A 329 -0.85 -7.52 33.89
N SER A 330 0.40 -7.72 34.27
CA SER A 330 0.87 -8.93 34.96
C SER A 330 0.62 -8.93 36.47
N GLY A 331 0.06 -7.84 37.00
CA GLY A 331 0.01 -7.62 38.44
C GLY A 331 1.41 -7.53 39.05
N GLN A 332 2.37 -6.94 38.32
CA GLN A 332 3.75 -6.72 38.75
C GLN A 332 4.53 -8.01 39.04
N ARG A 333 4.24 -9.05 38.23
CA ARG A 333 4.96 -10.33 38.28
C ARG A 333 5.85 -10.49 37.05
N PRO A 334 7.16 -10.76 37.21
CA PRO A 334 8.09 -10.82 36.08
C PRO A 334 7.75 -11.90 35.05
N GLU A 335 7.52 -13.16 35.45
CA GLU A 335 7.27 -14.23 34.48
C GLU A 335 6.00 -13.97 33.66
N GLN A 336 4.99 -13.40 34.30
CA GLN A 336 3.74 -13.03 33.64
C GLN A 336 3.90 -11.80 32.72
N ALA A 337 4.74 -10.83 33.10
CA ALA A 337 5.05 -9.71 32.22
C ALA A 337 5.79 -10.20 30.97
N ILE A 338 6.74 -11.12 31.11
CA ILE A 338 7.45 -11.76 29.99
C ILE A 338 6.45 -12.49 29.09
N GLU A 339 5.52 -13.26 29.65
CA GLU A 339 4.47 -13.94 28.89
C GLU A 339 3.60 -12.95 28.10
N VAL A 340 3.21 -11.82 28.70
CA VAL A 340 2.45 -10.76 28.02
C VAL A 340 3.25 -10.17 26.86
N ILE A 341 4.53 -9.85 27.07
CA ILE A 341 5.42 -9.31 26.03
C ILE A 341 5.48 -10.29 24.84
N VAL A 342 5.80 -11.55 25.11
CA VAL A 342 5.96 -12.58 24.06
C VAL A 342 4.65 -12.80 23.31
N ARG A 343 3.52 -12.93 24.01
CA ARG A 343 2.21 -13.09 23.36
C ARG A 343 1.83 -11.90 22.50
N ARG A 344 2.15 -10.68 22.95
CA ARG A 344 1.81 -9.46 22.23
C ARG A 344 2.66 -9.26 20.98
N CYS A 345 3.92 -9.69 21.01
CA CYS A 345 4.82 -9.62 19.87
C CYS A 345 4.62 -10.78 18.90
N LEU A 346 4.60 -12.02 19.39
CA LEU A 346 4.67 -13.24 18.56
C LEU A 346 3.30 -13.92 18.35
N GLY A 347 2.25 -13.49 19.05
CA GLY A 347 0.92 -14.09 18.94
C GLY A 347 0.80 -15.51 19.53
N ARG A 348 1.83 -15.99 20.22
CA ARG A 348 1.91 -17.31 20.88
C ARG A 348 2.53 -17.17 22.28
N PRO A 349 2.27 -18.10 23.21
CA PRO A 349 3.02 -18.13 24.46
C PRO A 349 4.51 -18.49 24.22
N PRO A 350 5.41 -18.07 25.12
CA PRO A 350 6.79 -18.54 25.11
C PRO A 350 6.83 -20.04 25.37
N ASN A 351 7.75 -20.75 24.73
CA ASN A 351 8.08 -22.13 25.10
C ASN A 351 8.94 -22.16 26.38
N GLU A 352 9.15 -23.35 26.96
CA GLU A 352 9.89 -23.50 28.23
C GLU A 352 11.33 -22.98 28.16
N SER A 353 12.02 -23.18 27.02
CA SER A 353 13.39 -22.70 26.81
C SER A 353 13.45 -21.18 26.69
N GLU A 354 12.52 -20.58 25.92
CA GLU A 354 12.36 -19.13 25.78
C GLU A 354 12.04 -18.48 27.13
N MET A 355 11.11 -19.06 27.89
CA MET A 355 10.75 -18.54 29.21
C MET A 355 11.94 -18.58 30.17
N THR A 356 12.68 -19.69 30.19
CA THR A 356 13.88 -19.84 31.03
C THR A 356 14.94 -18.80 30.65
N ALA A 357 15.22 -18.63 29.36
CA ALA A 357 16.21 -17.68 28.88
C ALA A 357 15.83 -16.22 29.15
N LEU A 358 14.56 -15.84 28.91
CA LEU A 358 14.08 -14.47 29.14
C LEU A 358 14.02 -14.12 30.63
N SER A 359 13.60 -15.06 31.47
CA SER A 359 13.61 -14.87 32.93
C SER A 359 15.03 -14.77 33.49
N GLY A 360 15.97 -15.57 32.96
CA GLY A 360 17.39 -15.43 33.28
C GLY A 360 17.95 -14.06 32.87
N ALA A 361 17.67 -13.64 31.63
CA ALA A 361 18.09 -12.32 31.14
C ALA A 361 17.51 -11.18 31.99
N TYR A 362 16.22 -11.26 32.36
CA TYR A 362 15.59 -10.30 33.26
C TYR A 362 16.32 -10.20 34.61
N ALA A 363 16.64 -11.33 35.24
CA ALA A 363 17.33 -11.36 36.53
C ALA A 363 18.75 -10.76 36.43
N ASP A 364 19.47 -11.05 35.34
CA ASP A 364 20.80 -10.47 35.08
C ASP A 364 20.72 -8.95 34.88
N LEU A 365 19.78 -8.50 34.05
CA LEU A 365 19.59 -7.08 33.73
C LEU A 365 19.11 -6.28 34.94
N LYS A 366 18.28 -6.88 35.79
CA LYS A 366 17.85 -6.26 37.06
C LYS A 366 19.04 -6.01 37.96
N ARG A 367 19.89 -7.02 38.18
CA ARG A 367 21.13 -6.89 38.97
C ARG A 367 22.07 -5.81 38.44
N LEU A 368 22.19 -5.69 37.12
CA LEU A 368 23.00 -4.62 36.51
C LEU A 368 22.39 -3.23 36.75
N SER A 369 21.07 -3.11 36.64
CA SER A 369 20.37 -1.82 36.81
C SER A 369 20.30 -1.33 38.26
N GLU A 370 20.44 -2.21 39.26
CA GLU A 370 20.51 -1.82 40.68
C GLU A 370 21.69 -0.90 41.01
N THR A 371 22.70 -0.85 40.13
CA THR A 371 23.85 0.07 40.26
C THR A 371 23.57 1.49 39.77
N THR A 372 22.42 1.71 39.13
CA THR A 372 22.01 2.98 38.52
C THR A 372 20.75 3.48 39.23
N ASP A 373 20.67 4.77 39.56
CA ASP A 373 19.46 5.36 40.17
C ASP A 373 18.27 5.24 39.20
N GLY A 374 17.31 4.34 39.49
CA GLY A 374 16.12 4.11 38.69
C GLY A 374 15.29 2.90 39.12
N ASP A 375 14.11 2.74 38.51
CA ASP A 375 13.30 1.53 38.66
C ASP A 375 13.99 0.37 37.92
N SER A 376 14.63 -0.51 38.69
CA SER A 376 15.39 -1.65 38.19
C SER A 376 14.51 -2.67 37.47
N ASP A 377 13.25 -2.83 37.93
CA ASP A 377 12.29 -3.73 37.32
C ASP A 377 11.85 -3.22 35.95
N HIS A 378 11.51 -1.94 35.85
CA HIS A 378 11.15 -1.32 34.58
C HIS A 378 12.31 -1.35 33.57
N THR A 379 13.54 -1.10 34.04
CA THR A 379 14.74 -1.10 33.19
C THR A 379 15.04 -2.50 32.65
N ALA A 380 15.01 -3.51 33.52
CA ALA A 380 15.24 -4.90 33.12
C ALA A 380 14.16 -5.39 32.14
N LEU A 381 12.89 -5.09 32.42
CA LEU A 381 11.78 -5.49 31.56
C LEU A 381 11.79 -4.76 30.20
N THR A 382 12.22 -3.49 30.17
CA THR A 382 12.45 -2.76 28.91
C THR A 382 13.50 -3.45 28.05
N ALA A 383 14.61 -3.90 28.66
CA ALA A 383 15.64 -4.62 27.93
C ALA A 383 15.14 -6.00 27.43
N VAL A 384 14.30 -6.71 28.20
CA VAL A 384 13.61 -7.91 27.73
C VAL A 384 12.69 -7.63 26.55
N ALA A 385 11.88 -6.56 26.63
CA ALA A 385 11.04 -6.13 25.52
C ALA A 385 11.86 -5.82 24.26
N ARG A 386 13.03 -5.18 24.39
CA ARG A 386 13.96 -4.95 23.27
C ARG A 386 14.47 -6.24 22.65
N ILE A 387 14.79 -7.26 23.45
CA ILE A 387 15.20 -8.58 22.94
C ILE A 387 14.09 -9.17 22.07
N VAL A 388 12.85 -9.20 22.59
CA VAL A 388 11.71 -9.80 21.87
C VAL A 388 11.35 -9.02 20.61
N LEU A 389 11.36 -7.69 20.67
CA LEU A 389 11.09 -6.81 19.51
C LEU A 389 12.18 -6.90 18.43
N ASN A 390 13.39 -7.36 18.77
CA ASN A 390 14.49 -7.54 17.83
C ASN A 390 14.59 -8.96 17.23
N LEU A 391 13.66 -9.86 17.58
CA LEU A 391 13.62 -11.20 16.98
C LEU A 391 13.25 -11.10 15.50
N ASP A 392 13.90 -11.94 14.67
CA ASP A 392 13.54 -12.05 13.25
C ASP A 392 12.06 -12.46 13.08
N GLU A 393 11.58 -13.39 13.91
CA GLU A 393 10.17 -13.81 13.97
C GLU A 393 9.20 -12.64 14.16
N PHE A 394 9.58 -11.57 14.86
CA PHE A 394 8.69 -10.44 15.10
C PHE A 394 8.46 -9.57 13.85
N ILE A 395 9.48 -9.45 12.99
CA ILE A 395 9.44 -8.62 11.78
C ILE A 395 9.25 -9.43 10.49
N THR A 396 9.15 -10.75 10.62
CA THR A 396 8.99 -11.69 9.52
C THR A 396 7.57 -12.22 9.49
N ARG A 397 7.02 -12.36 8.28
CA ARG A 397 5.75 -13.04 8.06
C ARG A 397 6.05 -14.47 7.62
N ASP A 398 5.53 -15.44 8.37
CA ASP A 398 5.68 -16.88 8.13
C ASP A 398 4.37 -17.59 7.71
#